data_AF-A0A699GR99-F1
#
_entry.id   AF-A0A699GR99-F1
#
_cell.length_a   1.000
_cell.length_b   1.000
_cell.length_c   1.000
_cell.angle_alpha   90.00
_cell.angle_beta   90.00
_cell.angle_gamma   90.00
#
_symmetry.space_group_name_H-M   'P 1'
#
loop_
_entity.id
_entity.type
_entity.pdbx_description
1 polymer ?
#
loop_
_entity_poly.entity_id
_entity_poly.type
_entity_poly.pdbx_seq_one_letter_code
_entity_poly.pdbx_strand_id
1 'polypeptide(L)'
;MLIVHEDDDDVEIKETPLSSKSPTLVDYKIYREGKKGYFKIIKADGNSQNYLNFGTMFKNFNREDLEVLRSIVKERFKKTKPVDDMDNLLLQTLKTIFEPQVEDIIWKYQ
;
A
#
# COMPACT_ATOMS: atom_id res chain seq x y z
N MET A 1 34.47 10.73 34.23
CA MET A 1 34.51 9.78 33.10
C MET A 1 33.86 8.50 33.58
N LEU A 2 32.63 8.23 33.13
CA LEU A 2 32.01 6.91 33.22
C LEU A 2 31.57 6.59 31.80
N ILE A 3 32.23 5.60 31.21
CA ILE A 3 31.92 5.05 29.90
C ILE A 3 30.64 4.23 30.08
N VAL A 4 29.54 4.68 29.50
CA VAL A 4 28.31 3.89 29.42
C VAL A 4 28.53 2.86 28.31
N HIS A 5 28.35 1.58 28.66
CA HIS A 5 28.46 0.44 27.78
C HIS A 5 27.35 0.43 26.71
N GLU A 6 27.73 -0.13 25.57
CA GLU A 6 26.89 -0.54 24.45
C GLU A 6 25.73 -1.43 24.90
N ASP A 7 24.53 -1.11 24.43
CA ASP A 7 23.49 -2.11 24.16
C ASP A 7 23.12 -1.95 22.68
N ASP A 8 23.85 -2.74 21.90
CA ASP A 8 23.40 -3.56 20.78
C ASP A 8 21.87 -3.63 20.66
N ASP A 9 21.29 -2.84 19.76
CA ASP A 9 19.97 -3.12 19.19
C ASP A 9 20.20 -3.38 17.69
N ASP A 10 20.95 -4.45 17.43
CA ASP A 10 20.96 -5.15 16.16
C ASP A 10 19.51 -5.58 15.92
N VAL A 11 18.77 -4.76 15.18
CA VAL A 11 17.41 -5.08 14.72
C VAL A 11 17.55 -6.31 13.84
N GLU A 12 17.43 -7.47 14.48
CA GLU A 12 17.26 -8.76 13.86
C GLU A 12 15.95 -8.67 13.07
N ILE A 13 16.05 -8.26 11.80
CA ILE A 13 14.97 -8.35 10.84
C ILE A 13 14.80 -9.85 10.60
N LYS A 14 14.06 -10.51 11.49
CA LYS A 14 13.50 -11.83 11.20
C LYS A 14 12.63 -11.67 9.97
N GLU A 15 13.17 -12.04 8.82
CA GLU A 15 12.42 -12.27 7.61
C GLU A 15 11.39 -13.38 7.91
N THR A 16 10.23 -12.92 8.36
CA THR A 16 9.06 -13.76 8.58
C THR A 16 8.64 -14.26 7.19
N PRO A 17 8.36 -15.57 7.02
CA PRO A 17 8.16 -16.12 5.69
C PRO A 17 7.01 -15.40 4.98
N LEU A 18 7.29 -14.98 3.75
CA LEU A 18 6.44 -14.29 2.79
C LEU A 18 5.29 -15.21 2.31
N SER A 19 4.50 -15.76 3.23
CA SER A 19 3.33 -16.59 2.93
C SER A 19 2.34 -16.58 4.10
N SER A 20 2.06 -15.40 4.67
CA SER A 20 0.76 -15.23 5.32
C SER A 20 -0.24 -14.96 4.20
N LYS A 21 -1.18 -15.87 3.96
CA LYS A 21 -2.40 -15.57 3.18
C LYS A 21 -2.85 -14.17 3.55
N SER A 22 -2.80 -13.24 2.59
CA SER A 22 -3.08 -11.84 2.84
C SER A 22 -4.45 -11.74 3.52
N PRO A 23 -4.60 -11.04 4.65
CA PRO A 23 -5.92 -10.68 5.13
C PRO A 23 -6.50 -9.76 4.06
N THR A 24 -7.37 -10.34 3.22
CA THR A 24 -7.84 -9.76 1.96
C THR A 24 -8.27 -8.32 2.23
N LEU A 25 -7.61 -7.38 1.57
CA LEU A 25 -7.89 -5.95 1.69
C LEU A 25 -9.39 -5.72 1.49
N VAL A 26 -10.05 -5.00 2.40
CA VAL A 26 -11.51 -4.81 2.35
C VAL A 26 -11.90 -3.40 1.96
N ASP A 27 -11.06 -2.41 2.29
CA ASP A 27 -11.36 -1.02 1.98
C ASP A 27 -10.09 -0.15 2.02
N TYR A 28 -10.23 1.10 1.54
CA TYR A 28 -9.22 2.12 1.68
C TYR A 28 -9.84 3.49 2.02
N LYS A 29 -9.06 4.34 2.68
CA LYS A 29 -9.41 5.74 2.92
C LYS A 29 -8.25 6.64 2.54
N ILE A 30 -8.58 7.78 1.96
CA ILE A 30 -7.64 8.87 1.74
C ILE A 30 -8.02 9.99 2.70
N TYR A 31 -7.06 10.51 3.44
CA TYR A 31 -7.26 11.66 4.31
C TYR A 31 -6.04 12.57 4.30
N ARG A 32 -6.21 13.82 4.70
CA ARG A 32 -5.12 14.80 4.80
C ARG A 32 -4.89 15.19 6.24
N GLU A 33 -3.63 15.28 6.64
CA GLU A 33 -3.20 15.83 7.91
C GLU A 33 -2.16 16.93 7.62
N GLY A 34 -2.56 18.19 7.83
CA GLY A 34 -1.80 19.34 7.37
C GLY A 34 -1.64 19.34 5.84
N LYS A 35 -0.39 19.39 5.37
CA LYS A 35 -0.03 19.36 3.95
C LYS A 35 0.19 17.95 3.39
N LYS A 36 0.07 16.91 4.23
CA LYS A 36 0.35 15.52 3.85
C LYS A 36 -0.95 14.76 3.60
N GLY A 37 -1.02 14.03 2.49
CA GLY A 37 -2.09 13.07 2.22
C GLY A 37 -1.66 11.67 2.61
N TYR A 38 -2.57 10.91 3.21
CA TYR A 38 -2.33 9.56 3.69
C TYR A 38 -3.33 8.59 3.06
N PHE A 39 -2.81 7.43 2.66
CA PHE A 39 -3.57 6.29 2.19
C PHE A 39 -3.66 5.26 3.29
N LYS A 40 -4.85 5.12 3.87
CA LYS A 40 -5.13 4.10 4.86
C LYS A 40 -5.69 2.87 4.16
N ILE A 41 -4.97 1.76 4.27
CA ILE A 41 -5.41 0.45 3.81
C ILE A 41 -6.05 -0.30 4.97
N ILE A 42 -7.24 -0.85 4.74
CA ILE A 42 -8.04 -1.56 5.75
C ILE A 42 -8.11 -3.03 5.34
N LYS A 43 -7.74 -3.91 6.27
CA LYS A 43 -7.68 -5.36 6.07
C LYS A 43 -8.87 -6.06 6.72
N ALA A 44 -9.20 -7.26 6.24
CA ALA A 44 -10.34 -8.05 6.74
C ALA A 44 -10.19 -8.46 8.22
N ASP A 45 -8.96 -8.56 8.72
CA ASP A 45 -8.65 -8.90 10.12
C ASP A 45 -8.88 -7.73 11.10
N GLY A 46 -9.35 -6.59 10.61
CA GLY A 46 -9.55 -5.36 11.40
C GLY A 46 -8.29 -4.49 11.52
N ASN A 47 -7.14 -4.95 11.03
CA ASN A 47 -5.93 -4.14 11.00
C ASN A 47 -5.99 -3.08 9.90
N SER A 48 -5.19 -2.02 10.07
CA SER A 48 -5.04 -1.00 9.04
C SER A 48 -3.64 -0.39 9.05
N GLN A 49 -3.18 0.05 7.88
CA GLN A 49 -1.86 0.66 7.71
C GLN A 49 -1.95 1.94 6.88
N ASN A 50 -1.21 2.97 7.31
CA ASN A 50 -1.14 4.25 6.61
C ASN A 50 0.12 4.34 5.75
N TYR A 51 -0.02 4.83 4.53
CA TYR A 51 1.08 5.09 3.60
C TYR A 51 1.04 6.54 3.15
N LEU A 52 2.21 7.18 3.13
CA LEU A 52 2.36 8.54 2.61
C LEU A 52 2.51 8.57 1.08
N ASN A 53 3.10 7.52 0.51
CA ASN A 53 3.38 7.40 -0.91
C ASN A 53 2.86 6.07 -1.46
N PHE A 54 2.22 6.12 -2.63
CA PHE A 54 1.81 4.97 -3.41
C PHE A 54 2.96 4.01 -3.70
N GLY A 55 4.15 4.52 -4.02
CA GLY A 55 5.30 3.66 -4.32
C GLY A 55 5.69 2.75 -3.15
N THR A 56 5.65 3.27 -1.92
CA THR A 56 5.91 2.47 -0.71
C THR A 56 4.78 1.49 -0.46
N MET A 57 3.53 1.92 -0.63
CA MET A 57 2.35 1.07 -0.48
C MET A 57 2.40 -0.14 -1.43
N PHE A 58 2.66 0.08 -2.71
CA PHE A 58 2.69 -0.99 -3.71
C PHE A 58 3.83 -1.98 -3.51
N LYS A 59 5.01 -1.53 -3.04
CA LYS A 59 6.11 -2.45 -2.69
C LYS A 59 5.78 -3.39 -1.54
N ASN A 60 4.82 -3.04 -0.68
CA ASN A 60 4.40 -3.88 0.44
C ASN A 60 3.24 -4.83 0.09
N PHE A 61 2.75 -4.78 -1.15
CA PHE A 61 1.63 -5.60 -1.61
C PHE A 61 2.06 -6.54 -2.71
N ASN A 62 1.59 -7.77 -2.66
CA ASN A 62 1.73 -8.70 -3.77
C ASN A 62 0.70 -8.38 -4.87
N ARG A 63 0.75 -9.13 -5.97
CA ARG A 63 -0.17 -8.94 -7.10
C ARG A 63 -1.64 -9.08 -6.72
N GLU A 64 -1.97 -10.09 -5.92
CA GLU A 64 -3.34 -10.37 -5.50
C GLU A 64 -3.90 -9.19 -4.67
N ASP A 65 -3.10 -8.64 -3.76
CA ASP A 65 -3.46 -7.47 -2.96
C ASP A 65 -3.75 -6.25 -3.84
N LEU A 66 -2.92 -6.01 -4.87
CA LEU A 66 -3.14 -4.91 -5.82
C LEU A 66 -4.35 -5.13 -6.73
N GLU A 67 -4.66 -6.37 -7.10
CA GLU A 67 -5.86 -6.71 -7.87
C GLU A 67 -7.14 -6.47 -7.05
N VAL A 68 -7.12 -6.82 -5.77
CA VAL A 68 -8.22 -6.54 -4.83
C VAL A 68 -8.38 -5.03 -4.64
N LEU A 69 -7.28 -4.30 -4.38
CA LEU A 69 -7.32 -2.84 -4.26
C LEU A 69 -7.87 -2.17 -5.53
N ARG A 70 -7.43 -2.61 -6.70
CA ARG A 70 -7.95 -2.13 -7.99
C ARG A 70 -9.44 -2.37 -8.14
N SER A 71 -9.93 -3.54 -7.72
CA SER A 71 -11.35 -3.87 -7.79
C SER A 71 -12.18 -2.93 -6.90
N ILE A 72 -11.75 -2.71 -5.65
CA ILE A 72 -12.40 -1.80 -4.70
C ILE A 72 -12.44 -0.36 -5.24
N VAL A 73 -11.31 0.13 -5.75
CA VAL A 73 -11.22 1.49 -6.34
C VAL A 73 -12.15 1.64 -7.53
N LYS A 74 -12.20 0.64 -8.43
CA LYS A 74 -13.11 0.66 -9.59
C LYS A 74 -14.57 0.62 -9.17
N GLU A 75 -14.93 -0.20 -8.18
CA GLU A 75 -16.30 -0.25 -7.68
C GLU A 75 -16.74 1.05 -7.01
N ARG A 76 -15.85 1.66 -6.22
CA ARG A 76 -16.11 2.99 -5.63
C ARG A 76 -16.34 4.03 -6.71
N PHE A 77 -15.47 4.11 -7.72
CA PHE A 77 -15.60 5.13 -8.77
C PHE A 77 -16.72 4.90 -9.78
N LYS A 78 -17.31 3.70 -9.82
CA LYS A 78 -18.60 3.48 -10.51
C LYS A 78 -19.77 4.15 -9.78
N LYS A 79 -19.72 4.23 -8.44
CA LYS A 79 -20.79 4.76 -7.59
C LYS A 79 -20.62 6.25 -7.27
N THR A 80 -19.39 6.70 -7.13
CA THR A 80 -19.04 8.07 -6.71
C THR A 80 -17.93 8.62 -7.59
N LYS A 81 -17.97 9.90 -7.98
CA LYS A 81 -16.84 10.52 -8.68
C LYS A 81 -15.63 10.66 -7.73
N PRO A 82 -14.39 10.67 -8.25
CA PRO A 82 -13.21 11.07 -7.49
C PRO A 82 -13.46 12.41 -6.80
N VAL A 83 -13.16 12.48 -5.49
CA VAL A 83 -13.45 13.68 -4.70
C VAL A 83 -12.27 14.64 -4.71
N ASP A 84 -11.04 14.11 -4.80
CA ASP A 84 -9.82 14.93 -4.81
C ASP A 84 -8.74 14.44 -5.79
N ASP A 85 -7.64 15.20 -5.87
CA ASP A 85 -6.50 14.88 -6.73
C ASP A 85 -5.83 13.54 -6.36
N MET A 86 -5.90 13.13 -5.10
CA MET A 86 -5.28 11.89 -4.62
C MET A 86 -6.11 10.67 -5.02
N ASP A 87 -7.44 10.78 -5.03
CA ASP A 87 -8.35 9.78 -5.59
C ASP A 87 -8.06 9.57 -7.08
N ASN A 88 -7.93 10.68 -7.84
CA ASN A 88 -7.63 10.60 -9.27
C ASN A 88 -6.23 10.02 -9.52
N LEU A 89 -5.24 10.41 -8.71
CA LEU A 89 -3.89 9.89 -8.80
C LEU A 89 -3.85 8.38 -8.51
N LEU A 90 -4.54 7.91 -7.46
CA LEU A 90 -4.66 6.48 -7.15
C LEU A 90 -5.26 5.70 -8.33
N LEU A 91 -6.35 6.21 -8.92
CA LEU A 91 -6.99 5.57 -10.08
C LEU A 91 -6.04 5.48 -11.28
N GLN A 92 -5.35 6.57 -11.60
CA GLN A 92 -4.41 6.60 -12.72
C GLN A 92 -3.23 5.67 -12.49
N THR A 93 -2.64 5.66 -11.29
CA THR A 93 -1.52 4.77 -11.00
C THR A 93 -1.92 3.31 -11.05
N LEU A 94 -3.07 2.94 -10.47
CA LEU A 94 -3.61 1.57 -10.58
C LEU A 94 -3.94 1.20 -12.03
N LYS A 95 -4.31 2.16 -12.88
CA LYS A 95 -4.49 1.88 -14.31
C LYS A 95 -3.14 1.56 -14.95
N THR A 96 -2.13 2.38 -14.72
CA THR A 96 -0.79 2.23 -15.30
C THR A 96 -0.10 0.92 -14.90
N ILE A 97 -0.14 0.52 -13.64
CA ILE A 97 0.54 -0.72 -13.21
C ILE A 97 -0.09 -1.99 -13.80
N PHE A 98 -1.35 -1.93 -14.21
CA PHE A 98 -2.09 -3.01 -14.86
C PHE A 98 -2.28 -2.75 -16.37
N GLU A 99 -1.50 -1.84 -16.96
CA GLU A 99 -1.39 -1.74 -18.41
C GLU A 99 -0.47 -2.85 -18.94
N PRO A 100 -0.83 -3.58 -20.00
CA PRO A 100 -0.08 -4.77 -20.45
C PRO A 100 1.42 -4.53 -20.66
N GLN A 101 1.79 -3.37 -21.22
CA GLN A 101 3.17 -2.99 -21.48
C GLN A 101 4.00 -2.69 -20.21
N VAL A 102 3.34 -2.27 -19.13
CA VAL A 102 3.95 -1.89 -17.85
C VAL A 102 3.95 -3.08 -16.89
N GLU A 103 2.89 -3.88 -16.94
CA GLU A 103 2.69 -5.07 -16.12
C GLU A 103 3.88 -6.03 -16.23
N ASP A 104 4.32 -6.33 -17.45
CA ASP A 104 5.47 -7.21 -17.71
C ASP A 104 6.80 -6.68 -17.17
N ILE A 105 6.92 -5.38 -16.93
CA ILE A 105 8.14 -4.74 -16.40
C ILE A 105 8.05 -4.72 -14.88
N ILE A 106 6.95 -4.23 -14.30
CA ILE A 106 6.80 -4.04 -12.85
C ILE A 106 6.93 -5.37 -12.11
N TRP A 107 6.20 -6.41 -12.55
CA TRP A 107 6.20 -7.70 -11.85
C TRP A 107 7.49 -8.50 -12.00
N LYS A 108 8.41 -8.10 -12.90
CA LYS A 108 9.74 -8.71 -13.00
C LYS A 108 10.73 -8.18 -11.95
N TYR A 109 10.48 -7.01 -11.37
CA TYR A 109 11.40 -6.32 -10.47
C TYR A 109 10.81 -6.07 -9.08
N GLN A 110 9.70 -6.75 -8.76
CA GLN A 110 8.99 -6.67 -7.49
C GLN A 110 9.30 -7.90 -6.64
#